data_AF-A0A9D5ZSW7-F1
#
_entry.id   AF-A0A9D5ZSW7-F1
#
_cell.length_a   1.000
_cell.length_b   1.000
_cell.length_c   1.000
_cell.angle_alpha   90.00
_cell.angle_beta   90.00
_cell.angle_gamma   90.00
#
_symmetry.space_group_name_H-M   'P 1'
#
loop_
_entity.id
_entity.type
_entity.pdbx_description
1 polymer ?
#
loop_
_entity_poly.entity_id
_entity_poly.type
_entity_poly.pdbx_seq_one_letter_code
_entity_poly.pdbx_strand_id
1 'polypeptide(L)'
;KIGAKFDFVIFRKGQRVSAVVATINQPPFMPQQPSQAPGVKTVAEYDWLGAEFTPLIPSVKPYVDRGVYVADVGGILAKSGLAVGDVVVELDGKKVNDLTSFIALTKDVSPRVGFLFDVIRAGEPLYITVKR
;
A
#
# COMPACT_ATOMS: atom_id res chain seq x y z
N LYS A 1 22.00 -7.67 23.89
CA LYS A 1 22.85 -6.57 23.37
C LYS A 1 23.07 -6.81 21.88
N ILE A 2 22.93 -5.77 21.06
CA ILE A 2 23.34 -5.79 19.65
C ILE A 2 24.84 -6.13 19.61
N GLY A 3 25.26 -7.07 18.75
CA GLY A 3 26.64 -7.57 18.70
C GLY A 3 26.98 -8.74 19.64
N ALA A 4 25.99 -9.32 20.33
CA ALA A 4 26.20 -10.56 21.07
C ALA A 4 26.44 -11.73 20.09
N LYS A 5 27.54 -12.46 20.31
CA LYS A 5 27.88 -13.71 19.62
C LYS A 5 27.39 -14.86 20.48
N PHE A 6 26.66 -15.79 19.87
CA PHE A 6 26.22 -17.01 20.52
C PHE A 6 26.74 -18.21 19.73
N ASP A 7 27.34 -19.15 20.44
CA ASP A 7 27.83 -20.40 19.87
C ASP A 7 26.67 -21.38 19.76
N PHE A 8 26.25 -21.69 18.54
CA PHE A 8 25.26 -22.72 18.28
C PHE A 8 25.94 -23.96 17.72
N VAL A 9 25.66 -25.12 18.32
CA VAL A 9 26.04 -26.42 17.75
C VAL A 9 24.84 -26.94 16.96
N ILE A 10 24.95 -26.93 15.63
CA ILE A 10 23.95 -27.46 14.70
C ILE A 10 24.38 -28.85 14.22
N PHE A 11 23.44 -29.78 14.16
CA PHE A 11 23.68 -31.10 13.58
C PHE A 11 23.21 -31.15 12.13
N ARG A 12 24.12 -31.47 11.20
CA ARG A 12 23.79 -31.63 9.78
C ARG A 12 24.46 -32.89 9.25
N LYS A 13 23.67 -33.81 8.65
CA LYS A 13 24.15 -35.09 8.10
C LYS A 13 24.99 -35.93 9.08
N GLY A 14 24.61 -35.96 10.37
CA GLY A 14 25.28 -36.77 11.39
C GLY A 14 26.56 -36.17 11.99
N GLN A 15 27.01 -34.99 11.54
CA GLN A 15 28.14 -34.27 12.14
C GLN A 15 27.67 -33.02 12.90
N ARG A 16 28.27 -32.79 14.08
CA ARG A 16 28.13 -31.54 14.86
C ARG A 16 28.95 -30.45 14.18
N VAL A 17 28.29 -29.38 13.75
CA VAL A 17 28.91 -28.18 13.18
C VAL A 17 28.64 -27.02 14.12
N SER A 18 29.67 -26.35 14.61
CA SER A 18 29.50 -25.11 15.39
C SER A 18 29.43 -23.92 14.45
N ALA A 19 28.37 -23.12 14.56
CA ALA A 19 28.21 -21.86 13.85
C ALA A 19 28.11 -20.72 14.85
N VAL A 20 28.97 -19.71 14.68
CA VAL A 20 28.93 -18.47 15.45
C VAL A 20 27.91 -17.56 14.78
N VAL A 21 26.81 -17.28 15.46
CA VAL A 21 25.78 -16.35 14.96
C VAL A 21 25.93 -15.03 15.70
N ALA A 22 26.18 -13.96 14.93
CA ALA A 22 26.20 -12.59 15.44
C ALA A 22 24.81 -11.97 15.28
N THR A 23 24.25 -11.44 16.37
CA THR A 23 22.96 -10.74 16.33
C THR A 23 23.15 -9.36 15.71
N ILE A 24 22.69 -9.17 14.47
CA ILE A 24 22.54 -7.86 13.83
C ILE A 24 21.18 -7.25 14.19
N ASN A 25 21.02 -5.93 14.08
CA ASN A 25 19.69 -5.33 14.03
C ASN A 25 18.92 -6.02 12.91
N GLN A 26 17.83 -6.70 13.25
CA GLN A 26 16.97 -7.36 12.28
C GLN A 26 16.34 -6.26 11.42
N PRO A 27 16.68 -6.12 10.13
CA PRO A 27 15.87 -5.28 9.27
C PRO A 27 14.44 -5.85 9.28
N PRO A 28 13.40 -5.00 9.24
CA PRO A 28 12.02 -5.47 9.19
C PRO A 28 11.88 -6.51 8.07
N PHE A 29 11.14 -7.57 8.35
CA PHE A 29 10.84 -8.60 7.36
C PHE A 29 10.18 -7.94 6.15
N MET A 30 10.93 -7.81 5.05
CA MET A 30 10.39 -7.41 3.76
C MET A 30 10.08 -8.69 2.99
N PRO A 31 8.80 -9.04 2.76
CA PRO A 31 8.47 -10.07 1.81
C PRO A 31 9.09 -9.67 0.46
N GLN A 32 9.90 -10.54 -0.14
CA GLN A 32 10.48 -10.25 -1.43
C GLN A 32 9.35 -10.11 -2.45
N GLN A 33 9.08 -8.88 -2.85
CA GLN A 33 8.16 -8.57 -3.94
C GLN A 33 8.70 -9.25 -5.21
N PRO A 34 7.86 -9.98 -5.99
CA PRO A 34 8.32 -10.63 -7.21
C PRO A 34 9.06 -9.59 -8.06
N SER A 35 10.31 -9.91 -8.40
CA SER A 35 11.25 -9.01 -9.06
C SER A 35 10.62 -8.46 -10.34
N GLN A 36 10.17 -7.20 -10.31
CA GLN A 36 9.81 -6.49 -11.53
C GLN A 36 11.11 -6.04 -12.22
N ALA A 37 11.12 -6.17 -13.54
CA ALA A 37 12.29 -5.92 -14.39
C ALA A 37 12.99 -4.58 -14.08
N PRO A 38 14.33 -4.51 -14.23
CA PRO A 38 15.07 -3.28 -13.99
C PRO A 38 14.62 -2.19 -14.96
N GLY A 39 14.03 -1.10 -14.43
CA GLY A 39 13.78 0.13 -15.20
C GLY A 39 12.44 0.83 -14.97
N VAL A 40 11.45 0.21 -14.32
CA VAL A 40 10.21 0.93 -13.97
C VAL A 40 10.32 1.43 -12.54
N LYS A 41 10.48 2.75 -12.36
CA LYS A 41 10.28 3.38 -11.04
C LYS A 41 8.80 3.21 -10.70
N THR A 42 8.44 2.12 -10.03
CA THR A 42 7.09 1.94 -9.49
C THR A 42 6.88 3.02 -8.44
N VAL A 43 5.97 3.96 -8.71
CA VAL A 43 5.49 4.90 -7.69
C VAL A 43 4.89 4.04 -6.58
N ALA A 44 5.53 4.05 -5.41
CA ALA A 44 5.12 3.21 -4.29
C ALA A 44 3.93 3.84 -3.55
N GLU A 45 3.90 5.17 -3.47
CA GLU A 45 2.94 5.98 -2.74
C GLU A 45 2.61 7.25 -3.52
N TYR A 46 1.40 7.76 -3.34
CA TYR A 46 0.95 9.01 -3.91
C TYR A 46 0.13 9.80 -2.88
N ASP A 47 0.65 10.96 -2.49
CA ASP A 47 -0.06 11.90 -1.63
C ASP A 47 -0.96 12.82 -2.45
N TRP A 48 -2.25 12.88 -2.09
CA TRP A 48 -3.19 13.79 -2.70
C TRP A 48 -4.25 14.27 -1.72
N LEU A 49 -4.39 15.60 -1.60
CA LEU A 49 -5.41 16.26 -0.77
C LEU A 49 -5.43 15.81 0.71
N GLY A 50 -4.27 15.41 1.23
CA GLY A 50 -4.11 14.96 2.60
C GLY A 50 -4.41 13.48 2.83
N ALA A 51 -4.49 12.67 1.79
CA ALA A 51 -4.50 11.21 1.90
C ALA A 51 -3.33 10.60 1.12
N GLU A 52 -2.89 9.45 1.60
CA GLU A 52 -1.84 8.63 1.00
C GLU A 52 -2.46 7.43 0.30
N PHE A 53 -2.14 7.27 -0.98
CA PHE A 53 -2.65 6.19 -1.82
C PHE A 53 -1.53 5.25 -2.25
N THR A 54 -1.80 3.95 -2.18
CA THR A 54 -0.86 2.90 -2.59
C THR A 54 -1.51 1.94 -3.60
N PRO A 55 -0.72 1.12 -4.31
CA PRO A 55 -1.27 -0.01 -5.06
C PRO A 55 -2.00 -0.97 -4.11
N LEU A 56 -2.91 -1.79 -4.65
CA LEU A 56 -3.63 -2.78 -3.84
C LEU A 56 -2.69 -3.67 -3.04
N ILE A 57 -2.90 -3.71 -1.73
CA ILE A 57 -2.18 -4.59 -0.81
C ILE A 57 -2.65 -6.05 -0.97
N PRO A 58 -1.80 -7.05 -0.67
CA PRO A 58 -2.16 -8.46 -0.88
C PRO A 58 -3.44 -8.92 -0.16
N SER A 59 -3.76 -8.35 0.99
CA SER A 59 -4.95 -8.70 1.78
C SER A 59 -6.27 -8.27 1.14
N VAL A 60 -6.28 -7.24 0.28
CA VAL A 60 -7.52 -6.74 -0.36
C VAL A 60 -7.76 -7.35 -1.75
N LYS A 61 -6.71 -7.83 -2.42
CA LYS A 61 -6.79 -8.44 -3.77
C LYS A 61 -7.80 -9.58 -3.94
N PRO A 62 -8.09 -10.42 -2.94
CA PRO A 62 -9.14 -11.44 -3.06
C PRO A 62 -10.55 -10.85 -3.21
N TYR A 63 -10.76 -9.60 -2.82
CA TYR A 63 -12.07 -8.94 -2.78
C TYR A 63 -12.23 -7.88 -3.87
N VAL A 64 -11.13 -7.28 -4.33
CA VAL A 64 -11.13 -6.22 -5.35
C VAL A 64 -9.98 -6.45 -6.32
N ASP A 65 -10.29 -6.42 -7.62
CA ASP A 65 -9.35 -6.70 -8.71
C ASP A 65 -8.57 -5.46 -9.21
N ARG A 66 -9.08 -4.27 -8.91
CA ARG A 66 -8.57 -2.98 -9.39
C ARG A 66 -8.69 -1.87 -8.35
N GLY A 67 -8.00 -0.77 -8.60
CA GLY A 67 -8.12 0.44 -7.77
C GLY A 67 -6.85 0.79 -7.01
N VAL A 68 -7.00 1.70 -6.05
CA VAL A 68 -5.94 2.15 -5.16
C VAL A 68 -6.36 2.02 -3.71
N TYR A 69 -5.43 1.63 -2.85
CA TYR A 69 -5.66 1.46 -1.41
C TYR A 69 -5.38 2.78 -0.69
N VAL A 70 -6.27 3.17 0.23
CA VAL A 70 -6.08 4.34 1.10
C VAL A 70 -5.28 3.91 2.33
N ALA A 71 -4.00 4.29 2.36
CA ALA A 71 -3.06 3.93 3.42
C ALA A 71 -3.15 4.85 4.63
N ASP A 72 -3.32 6.15 4.38
CA ASP A 72 -3.58 7.15 5.41
C ASP A 72 -4.53 8.22 4.87
N VAL A 73 -5.26 8.88 5.77
CA VAL A 73 -6.21 9.92 5.39
C VAL A 73 -6.33 11.01 6.45
N GLY A 74 -6.21 12.25 5.99
CA GLY A 74 -6.41 13.47 6.75
C GLY A 74 -7.09 14.54 5.91
N GLY A 75 -7.06 15.77 6.43
CA GLY A 75 -7.46 16.96 5.69
C GLY A 75 -8.91 16.93 5.16
N ILE A 76 -9.08 17.35 3.90
CA ILE A 76 -10.40 17.47 3.26
C ILE A 76 -11.00 16.10 2.92
N LEU A 77 -10.18 15.11 2.61
CA LEU A 77 -10.65 13.77 2.27
C LEU A 77 -11.20 13.04 3.50
N ALA A 78 -10.52 13.13 4.64
CA ALA A 78 -11.04 12.60 5.91
C ALA A 78 -12.37 13.28 6.30
N LYS A 79 -12.45 14.61 6.17
CA LYS A 79 -13.69 15.37 6.45
C LYS A 79 -14.85 15.00 5.53
N SER A 80 -14.55 14.54 4.31
CA SER A 80 -15.57 14.11 3.35
C SER A 80 -16.03 12.67 3.59
N GLY A 81 -15.38 11.94 4.49
CA GLY A 81 -15.75 10.57 4.86
C GLY A 81 -14.87 9.47 4.26
N LEU A 82 -13.78 9.81 3.57
CA LEU A 82 -12.75 8.84 3.16
C LEU A 82 -12.02 8.32 4.41
N ALA A 83 -11.78 7.02 4.46
CA ALA A 83 -11.20 6.33 5.61
C ALA A 83 -10.00 5.45 5.19
N VAL A 84 -9.09 5.21 6.14
CA VAL A 84 -8.05 4.19 5.97
C VAL A 84 -8.69 2.84 5.72
N GLY A 85 -8.15 2.09 4.76
CA GLY A 85 -8.67 0.78 4.38
C GLY A 85 -9.68 0.81 3.23
N ASP A 86 -10.12 1.99 2.80
CA ASP A 86 -10.91 2.13 1.58
C ASP A 86 -10.09 1.73 0.35
N VAL A 87 -10.78 1.16 -0.64
CA VAL A 87 -10.21 0.94 -1.97
C VAL A 87 -10.97 1.81 -2.96
N VAL A 88 -10.32 2.83 -3.54
CA VAL A 88 -10.93 3.68 -4.57
C VAL A 88 -10.93 2.95 -5.90
N VAL A 89 -12.12 2.74 -6.47
CA VAL A 89 -12.31 2.01 -7.73
C VAL A 89 -12.77 2.91 -8.87
N GLU A 90 -13.37 4.07 -8.57
CA GLU A 90 -13.70 5.10 -9.56
C GLU A 90 -13.49 6.53 -9.01
N LEU A 91 -13.22 7.47 -9.91
CA LEU A 91 -13.12 8.91 -9.66
C LEU A 91 -13.89 9.66 -10.75
N ASP A 92 -14.95 10.39 -10.37
CA ASP A 92 -15.89 11.06 -11.28
C ASP A 92 -16.41 10.16 -12.41
N GLY A 93 -16.77 8.91 -12.06
CA GLY A 93 -17.27 7.90 -13.00
C GLY A 93 -16.21 7.34 -13.95
N LYS A 94 -14.93 7.70 -13.77
CA LYS A 94 -13.80 7.12 -14.50
C LYS A 94 -13.17 6.02 -13.67
N LYS A 95 -12.96 4.85 -14.29
CA LYS A 95 -12.38 3.67 -13.63
C LYS A 95 -10.94 3.93 -13.19
N VAL A 96 -10.65 3.56 -11.95
CA VAL A 96 -9.31 3.50 -11.39
C VAL A 96 -8.83 2.06 -11.47
N ASN A 97 -7.90 1.77 -12.38
CA ASN A 97 -7.38 0.43 -12.58
C ASN A 97 -6.20 0.14 -11.64
N ASP A 98 -5.35 1.14 -11.48
CA ASP A 98 -4.13 1.11 -10.68
C ASP A 98 -3.71 2.52 -10.23
N LEU A 99 -2.62 2.61 -9.47
CA LEU A 99 -2.08 3.88 -8.98
C LEU A 99 -1.70 4.85 -10.10
N THR A 100 -1.24 4.35 -11.25
CA THR A 100 -0.83 5.21 -12.37
C THR A 100 -2.05 5.86 -13.03
N SER A 101 -3.12 5.09 -13.24
CA SER A 101 -4.39 5.61 -13.72
C SER A 101 -5.01 6.59 -12.73
N PHE A 102 -4.91 6.31 -11.43
CA PHE A 102 -5.37 7.23 -10.39
C PHE A 102 -4.65 8.58 -10.46
N ILE A 103 -3.32 8.57 -10.48
CA ILE A 103 -2.49 9.77 -10.60
C ILE A 103 -2.81 10.57 -11.87
N ALA A 104 -3.13 9.88 -12.98
CA ALA A 104 -3.54 10.57 -14.20
C ALA A 104 -4.90 11.27 -14.01
N LEU A 105 -5.87 10.58 -13.41
CA LEU A 105 -7.22 11.12 -13.17
C LEU A 105 -7.22 12.29 -12.19
N THR A 106 -6.39 12.26 -11.13
CA THR A 106 -6.34 13.35 -10.13
C THR A 106 -5.86 14.67 -10.72
N LYS A 107 -5.12 14.67 -11.83
CA LYS A 107 -4.67 15.88 -12.53
C LYS A 107 -5.80 16.64 -13.22
N ASP A 108 -6.84 15.93 -13.63
CA ASP A 108 -8.02 16.52 -14.29
C ASP A 108 -9.09 16.96 -13.31
N VAL A 109 -9.01 16.50 -12.05
CA VAL A 109 -9.99 16.82 -11.01
C VAL A 109 -9.76 18.21 -10.46
N SER A 110 -10.83 19.00 -10.36
CA SER A 110 -10.84 20.30 -9.72
C SER A 110 -11.46 20.21 -8.32
N PRO A 111 -10.68 20.23 -7.24
CA PRO A 111 -11.20 20.17 -5.87
C PRO A 111 -12.11 21.35 -5.52
N ARG A 112 -12.10 22.43 -6.32
CA ARG A 112 -12.97 23.61 -6.13
C ARG A 112 -14.41 23.35 -6.58
N VAL A 113 -14.61 22.53 -7.61
CA VAL A 113 -15.95 22.15 -8.11
C VAL A 113 -16.52 20.99 -7.29
N GLY A 114 -15.63 20.14 -6.78
CA GLY A 114 -15.96 18.91 -6.09
C GLY A 114 -15.93 17.72 -7.04
N PHE A 115 -15.79 16.53 -6.46
CA PHE A 115 -15.66 15.27 -7.18
C PHE A 115 -16.24 14.11 -6.38
N LEU A 116 -16.44 12.98 -7.03
CA LEU A 116 -17.03 11.78 -6.47
C LEU A 116 -16.03 10.62 -6.51
N PHE A 117 -15.83 9.96 -5.38
CA PHE A 117 -15.24 8.63 -5.33
C PHE A 117 -16.31 7.55 -5.27
N ASP A 118 -16.06 6.46 -5.98
CA ASP A 118 -16.62 5.15 -5.67
C ASP A 118 -15.53 4.34 -4.95
N VAL A 119 -15.82 3.88 -3.74
CA VAL A 119 -14.90 3.13 -2.90
C VAL A 119 -15.51 1.82 -2.43
N ILE A 120 -14.67 0.80 -2.26
CA ILE A 120 -15.04 -0.43 -1.56
C ILE A 120 -14.55 -0.33 -0.12
N ARG A 121 -15.47 -0.45 0.84
CA ARG A 121 -15.18 -0.47 2.28
C ARG A 121 -15.75 -1.74 2.89
N ALA A 122 -14.89 -2.55 3.49
CA ALA A 122 -15.28 -3.84 4.08
C ALA A 122 -16.09 -4.74 3.13
N GLY A 123 -15.80 -4.67 1.83
CA GLY A 123 -16.48 -5.45 0.78
C GLY A 123 -17.71 -4.79 0.16
N GLU A 124 -18.18 -3.67 0.72
CA GLU A 124 -19.38 -2.97 0.24
C GLU A 124 -19.01 -1.69 -0.54
N PRO A 125 -19.75 -1.34 -1.61
CA PRO A 125 -19.55 -0.10 -2.35
C PRO A 125 -20.13 1.11 -1.61
N LEU A 126 -19.35 2.20 -1.55
CA LEU A 126 -19.72 3.47 -0.95
C LEU A 126 -19.36 4.63 -1.89
N TYR A 127 -20.20 5.64 -1.92
CA TYR A 127 -19.97 6.87 -2.66
C TYR A 127 -19.55 8.00 -1.72
N ILE A 128 -18.41 8.63 -2.01
CA ILE A 128 -17.86 9.73 -1.20
C ILE A 128 -17.75 10.97 -2.07
N THR A 129 -18.59 11.97 -1.79
CA THR A 129 -18.53 13.26 -2.46
C THR A 129 -17.60 14.21 -1.71
N VAL A 130 -16.57 14.70 -2.38
CA VAL A 130 -15.62 15.68 -1.83
C VAL A 130 -15.99 17.06 -2.36
N LYS A 131 -16.24 18.00 -1.46
CA LYS A 131 -16.49 19.42 -1.79
C LYS A 131 -15.63 20.30 -0.91
N ARG A 132 -15.25 21.46 -1.45
CA ARG A 132 -14.49 22.46 -0.72
C ARG A 132 -15.36 23.26 0.24
#